data_AF-A0A926H6Y0-F1
#
_entry.id   AF-A0A926H6Y0-F1
#
_cell.length_a   1.000
_cell.length_b   1.000
_cell.length_c   1.000
_cell.angle_alpha   90.00
_cell.angle_beta   90.00
_cell.angle_gamma   90.00
#
_symmetry.space_group_name_H-M   'P 1'
#
loop_
_entity.id
_entity.type
_entity.pdbx_description
1 polymer ?
#
loop_
_entity_poly.entity_id
_entity_poly.type
_entity_poly.pdbx_seq_one_letter_code
_entity_poly.pdbx_strand_id
1 'polypeptide(L)'
;MCMSKLLLVDDDPDVLMAARLLLKRHFQHVDIEKNPERLPFLVNTGNYDVILLDMNFTRDVNSGKEGFDWLDRILDIDPSATVVLFTAYGDVEMAVRAIKAGATDFVLKPWENDKLLATLHTAVNGRQKQDADNPGGDALVTSPSPPAQSAGARLMIGQSR
;
A
#
# COMPACT_ATOMS: atom_id res chain seq x y z
N MET A 1 -18.06 12.32 -3.93
CA MET A 1 -17.47 11.24 -3.10
C MET A 1 -16.25 10.74 -3.83
N CYS A 2 -15.10 10.67 -3.17
CA CYS A 2 -13.88 10.13 -3.76
C CYS A 2 -14.01 8.60 -3.77
N MET A 3 -13.80 7.94 -4.91
CA MET A 3 -13.86 6.46 -5.05
C MET A 3 -12.59 5.80 -4.48
N SER A 4 -12.17 6.22 -3.30
CA SER A 4 -10.88 5.81 -2.73
C SER A 4 -11.05 4.88 -1.54
N LYS A 5 -10.20 3.87 -1.50
CA LYS A 5 -10.11 2.84 -0.48
C LYS A 5 -8.90 3.11 0.42
N LEU A 6 -9.17 3.24 1.72
CA LEU A 6 -8.17 3.51 2.75
C LEU A 6 -7.99 2.28 3.64
N LEU A 7 -6.74 1.90 3.89
CA LEU A 7 -6.38 0.97 4.97
C LEU A 7 -5.85 1.78 6.15
N LEU A 8 -6.41 1.58 7.34
CA LEU A 8 -5.88 2.10 8.59
C LEU A 8 -5.32 0.95 9.42
N VAL A 9 -4.07 1.06 9.88
CA VAL A 9 -3.42 0.05 10.72
C VAL A 9 -2.90 0.68 12.01
N ASP A 10 -3.37 0.18 13.14
CA ASP A 10 -3.07 0.71 14.48
C ASP A 10 -3.38 -0.36 15.54
N ASP A 11 -2.53 -0.55 16.56
CA ASP A 11 -2.81 -1.51 17.63
C ASP A 11 -3.89 -1.01 18.59
N ASP A 12 -4.14 0.31 18.63
CA ASP A 12 -5.09 0.93 19.53
C ASP A 12 -6.52 0.96 18.94
N PRO A 13 -7.47 0.17 19.51
CA PRO A 13 -8.82 0.07 18.97
C PRO A 13 -9.60 1.39 19.08
N ASP A 14 -9.27 2.25 20.03
CA ASP A 14 -9.95 3.54 20.20
C ASP A 14 -9.52 4.50 19.08
N VAL A 15 -8.24 4.49 18.71
CA VAL A 15 -7.72 5.24 17.56
C VAL A 15 -8.36 4.72 16.26
N LEU A 16 -8.36 3.40 16.05
CA LEU A 16 -9.01 2.79 14.87
C LEU A 16 -10.47 3.22 14.74
N MET A 17 -11.22 3.18 15.84
CA MET A 17 -12.64 3.51 15.83
C MET A 17 -12.87 5.00 15.55
N ALA A 18 -12.14 5.88 16.24
CA ALA A 18 -12.26 7.32 16.07
C ALA A 18 -11.92 7.77 14.64
N ALA A 19 -10.78 7.31 14.11
CA ALA A 19 -10.37 7.63 12.74
C ALA A 19 -11.34 7.04 11.71
N ARG A 20 -11.81 5.80 11.89
CA ARG A 20 -12.80 5.19 10.98
C ARG A 20 -14.11 5.96 10.94
N LEU A 21 -14.61 6.46 12.08
CA LEU A 21 -15.84 7.25 12.14
C LEU A 21 -15.72 8.56 11.36
N LEU A 22 -14.57 9.22 11.44
CA LEU A 22 -14.26 10.40 10.64
C LEU A 22 -14.18 10.04 9.15
N LEU A 23 -13.33 9.08 8.79
CA LEU A 23 -12.92 8.81 7.40
C LEU A 23 -14.02 8.19 6.55
N LYS A 24 -14.96 7.43 7.15
CA LYS A 24 -16.09 6.82 6.42
C LYS A 24 -17.00 7.82 5.70
N ARG A 25 -16.95 9.11 6.06
CA ARG A 25 -17.71 10.17 5.38
C ARG A 25 -17.01 10.71 4.13
N HIS A 26 -15.72 10.40 3.97
CA HIS A 26 -14.84 10.98 2.95
C HIS A 26 -14.28 9.95 1.95
N PHE A 27 -14.17 8.69 2.39
CA PHE A 27 -13.68 7.57 1.59
C PHE A 27 -14.81 6.59 1.26
N GLN A 28 -14.74 5.96 0.09
CA GLN A 28 -15.72 4.94 -0.31
C GLN A 28 -15.63 3.71 0.59
N HIS A 29 -14.41 3.35 0.96
CA HIS A 29 -14.14 2.19 1.78
C HIS A 29 -12.99 2.46 2.76
N VAL A 30 -13.19 2.05 4.01
CA VAL A 30 -12.22 2.23 5.10
C VAL A 30 -12.10 0.91 5.83
N ASP A 31 -11.02 0.20 5.53
CA ASP A 31 -10.62 -1.00 6.24
C ASP A 31 -9.76 -0.62 7.45
N ILE A 32 -9.94 -1.36 8.54
CA ILE A 32 -9.13 -1.22 9.75
C ILE A 32 -8.47 -2.55 10.06
N GLU A 33 -7.21 -2.51 10.44
CA GLU A 33 -6.45 -3.68 10.87
C GLU A 33 -5.68 -3.35 12.15
N LYS A 34 -5.72 -4.26 13.13
CA LYS A 34 -5.00 -4.09 14.39
C LYS A 34 -3.73 -4.91 14.46
N ASN A 35 -3.66 -5.98 13.67
CA ASN A 35 -2.48 -6.83 13.61
C ASN A 35 -1.64 -6.43 12.39
N PRO A 36 -0.47 -5.80 12.59
CA PRO A 36 0.39 -5.42 11.48
C PRO A 36 0.92 -6.62 10.68
N GLU A 37 0.94 -7.84 11.24
CA GLU A 37 1.34 -9.04 10.48
C GLU A 37 0.42 -9.33 9.28
N ARG A 38 -0.78 -8.75 9.24
CA ARG A 38 -1.71 -8.88 8.11
C ARG A 38 -1.43 -7.89 6.99
N LEU A 39 -0.55 -6.90 7.20
CA LEU A 39 -0.19 -5.88 6.21
C LEU A 39 0.23 -6.48 4.86
N PRO A 40 1.17 -7.45 4.77
CA PRO A 40 1.61 -7.98 3.49
C PRO A 40 0.46 -8.56 2.65
N PHE A 41 -0.44 -9.30 3.30
CA PHE A 41 -1.61 -9.88 2.64
C PHE A 41 -2.59 -8.79 2.17
N LEU A 42 -2.86 -7.81 3.03
CA LEU A 42 -3.80 -6.72 2.74
C LEU A 42 -3.27 -5.81 1.61
N VAL A 43 -2.00 -5.43 1.64
CA VAL A 43 -1.39 -4.62 0.58
C VAL A 43 -1.46 -5.35 -0.77
N ASN A 44 -1.14 -6.64 -0.80
CA ASN A 44 -1.12 -7.42 -2.04
C ASN A 44 -2.51 -7.72 -2.64
N THR A 45 -3.58 -7.68 -1.85
CA THR A 45 -4.94 -8.08 -2.29
C THR A 45 -5.97 -6.95 -2.25
N GLY A 46 -5.68 -5.90 -1.49
CA GLY A 46 -6.68 -4.93 -1.06
C GLY A 46 -6.85 -3.75 -2.00
N ASN A 47 -5.91 -3.48 -2.92
CA ASN A 47 -5.91 -2.32 -3.82
C ASN A 47 -6.25 -1.01 -3.10
N TYR A 48 -5.50 -0.70 -2.04
CA TYR A 48 -5.70 0.52 -1.24
C TYR A 48 -5.07 1.71 -1.94
N ASP A 49 -5.80 2.81 -2.08
CA ASP A 49 -5.27 4.06 -2.63
C ASP A 49 -4.33 4.76 -1.65
N VAL A 50 -4.60 4.61 -0.36
CA VAL A 50 -3.79 5.18 0.74
C VAL A 50 -3.79 4.24 1.94
N ILE A 51 -2.62 4.10 2.56
CA ILE A 51 -2.42 3.34 3.79
C ILE A 51 -2.04 4.34 4.89
N LEU A 52 -2.83 4.40 5.95
CA LEU A 52 -2.53 5.14 7.17
C LEU A 52 -1.95 4.14 8.18
N LEU A 53 -0.65 4.24 8.43
CA LEU A 53 0.13 3.24 9.18
C LEU A 53 0.62 3.82 10.50
N ASP A 54 0.29 3.20 11.62
CA ASP A 54 0.86 3.57 12.91
C ASP A 54 2.37 3.24 13.00
N MET A 55 3.12 4.05 13.75
CA MET A 55 4.58 3.89 13.90
C MET A 55 4.99 2.93 15.00
N ASN A 56 4.16 2.70 16.02
CA ASN A 56 4.54 2.00 17.24
C ASN A 56 3.44 0.97 17.61
N PHE A 57 3.59 -0.25 17.13
CA PHE A 57 2.64 -1.33 17.44
C PHE A 57 2.89 -1.96 18.81
N THR A 58 4.06 -1.71 19.41
CA THR A 58 4.40 -2.13 20.78
C THR A 58 4.50 -0.92 21.71
N ARG A 59 3.65 -0.88 22.75
CA ARG A 59 3.51 0.24 23.72
C ARG A 59 4.78 0.64 24.47
N ASP A 60 5.78 -0.25 24.53
CA ASP A 60 7.04 -0.01 25.28
C ASP A 60 8.20 0.51 24.40
N VAL A 61 7.99 0.65 23.08
CA VAL A 61 9.02 1.05 22.12
C VAL A 61 8.56 2.26 21.32
N ASN A 62 8.91 3.45 21.79
CA ASN A 62 8.62 4.72 21.08
C ASN A 62 9.66 5.06 20.00
N SER A 63 10.42 4.08 19.52
CA SER A 63 11.52 4.31 18.57
C SER A 63 11.05 4.53 17.13
N GLY A 64 9.78 4.23 16.82
CA GLY A 64 9.24 4.26 15.46
C GLY A 64 9.82 3.19 14.53
N LYS A 65 10.75 2.34 15.02
CA LYS A 65 11.45 1.34 14.20
C LYS A 65 10.47 0.36 13.56
N GLU A 66 9.46 -0.08 14.29
CA GLU A 66 8.46 -1.01 13.77
C GLU A 66 7.69 -0.39 12.60
N GLY A 67 7.28 0.87 12.70
CA GLY A 67 6.65 1.61 11.61
C GLY A 67 7.53 1.71 10.36
N PHE A 68 8.82 1.99 10.52
CA PHE A 68 9.76 1.99 9.39
C PHE A 68 9.95 0.59 8.78
N ASP A 69 10.09 -0.44 9.61
CA ASP A 69 10.23 -1.82 9.14
C ASP A 69 8.98 -2.26 8.33
N TRP A 70 7.79 -1.78 8.72
CA TRP A 70 6.55 -2.02 7.97
C TRP A 70 6.45 -1.17 6.70
N LEU A 71 6.87 0.09 6.74
CA LEU A 71 6.95 0.94 5.55
C LEU A 71 7.84 0.28 4.49
N ASP A 72 9.04 -0.16 4.85
CA ASP A 72 9.96 -0.83 3.94
C ASP A 72 9.32 -2.08 3.33
N ARG A 73 8.65 -2.91 4.14
CA ARG A 73 7.94 -4.10 3.65
C ARG A 73 6.78 -3.79 2.71
N ILE A 74 6.05 -2.70 2.95
CA ILE A 74 4.96 -2.27 2.06
C ILE A 74 5.55 -1.84 0.72
N LEU A 75 6.62 -1.03 0.74
CA LEU A 75 7.28 -0.54 -0.47
C LEU A 75 8.02 -1.65 -1.23
N ASP A 76 8.49 -2.69 -0.57
CA ASP A 76 9.04 -3.90 -1.21
C ASP A 76 7.96 -4.67 -2.01
N ILE A 77 6.70 -4.64 -1.55
CA ILE A 77 5.57 -5.31 -2.20
C ILE A 77 4.98 -4.43 -3.32
N ASP A 78 4.73 -3.16 -3.01
CA ASP A 78 4.21 -2.16 -3.94
C ASP A 78 5.05 -0.87 -3.79
N PRO A 79 6.06 -0.66 -4.66
CA PRO A 79 6.88 0.55 -4.64
C PRO A 79 6.12 1.85 -4.92
N SER A 80 4.90 1.74 -5.45
CA SER A 80 3.99 2.87 -5.72
C SER A 80 2.98 3.10 -4.58
N ALA A 81 3.05 2.31 -3.51
CA ALA A 81 2.12 2.41 -2.39
C ALA A 81 2.21 3.80 -1.74
N THR A 82 1.04 4.40 -1.56
CA THR A 82 0.91 5.68 -0.86
C THR A 82 0.73 5.41 0.63
N VAL A 83 1.79 5.65 1.41
CA VAL A 83 1.81 5.39 2.85
C VAL A 83 1.95 6.70 3.62
N VAL A 84 0.97 6.99 4.46
CA VAL A 84 1.00 8.09 5.42
C VAL A 84 1.27 7.50 6.79
N LEU A 85 2.38 7.91 7.41
CA LEU A 85 2.73 7.46 8.76
C LEU A 85 1.93 8.24 9.80
N PHE A 86 1.48 7.55 10.84
CA PHE A 86 0.65 8.07 11.91
C PHE A 86 1.29 7.74 13.26
N THR A 87 1.34 8.68 14.21
CA THR A 87 2.03 8.40 15.48
C THR A 87 1.65 9.38 16.59
N ALA A 88 1.68 8.93 17.85
CA ALA A 88 1.54 9.79 19.03
C ALA A 88 2.84 10.53 19.41
N TYR A 89 3.98 10.06 18.92
CA TYR A 89 5.28 10.64 19.21
C TYR A 89 6.00 10.90 17.91
N GLY A 90 6.37 12.15 17.67
CA GLY A 90 7.22 12.48 16.56
C GLY A 90 7.80 13.88 16.70
N ASP A 91 9.06 13.99 16.33
CA ASP A 91 9.76 15.25 16.17
C ASP A 91 9.99 15.52 14.68
N VAL A 92 10.57 16.69 14.40
CA VAL A 92 10.89 17.09 13.03
C VAL A 92 11.88 16.11 12.38
N GLU A 93 12.81 15.55 13.15
CA GLU A 93 13.83 14.63 12.62
C GLU A 93 13.19 13.32 12.13
N MET A 94 12.24 12.78 12.90
CA MET A 94 11.53 11.57 12.56
C MET A 94 10.61 11.79 11.35
N ALA A 95 9.94 12.93 11.26
CA ALA A 95 9.15 13.29 10.08
C ALA A 95 10.05 13.38 8.82
N VAL A 96 11.22 14.02 8.92
CA VAL A 96 12.18 14.08 7.81
C VAL A 96 12.67 12.67 7.43
N ARG A 97 12.91 11.80 8.42
CA ARG A 97 13.31 10.42 8.19
C ARG A 97 12.21 9.60 7.51
N ALA A 98 10.95 9.77 7.91
CA ALA A 98 9.78 9.16 7.27
C ALA A 98 9.73 9.45 5.77
N ILE A 99 9.81 10.73 5.40
CA ILE A 99 9.79 11.12 3.98
C ILE A 99 11.00 10.56 3.23
N LYS A 100 12.19 10.58 3.84
CA LYS A 100 13.40 10.01 3.24
C LYS A 100 13.33 8.48 3.05
N ALA A 101 12.55 7.79 3.88
CA ALA A 101 12.32 6.36 3.78
C ALA A 101 11.22 6.00 2.76
N GLY A 102 10.56 6.98 2.13
CA GLY A 102 9.55 6.74 1.10
C GLY A 102 8.10 6.88 1.59
N ALA A 103 7.87 7.31 2.83
CA ALA A 103 6.52 7.70 3.23
C ALA A 103 6.05 8.92 2.43
N THR A 104 4.79 8.91 2.02
CA THR A 104 4.17 10.02 1.28
C THR A 104 4.01 11.25 2.16
N ASP A 105 3.56 11.06 3.40
CA ASP A 105 3.38 12.13 4.38
C ASP A 105 3.39 11.55 5.80
N PHE A 106 3.28 12.43 6.79
CA PHE A 106 3.36 12.13 8.21
C PHE A 106 2.33 12.92 9.02
N VAL A 107 1.62 12.24 9.92
CA VAL A 107 0.59 12.84 10.79
C VAL A 107 0.87 12.52 12.26
N LEU A 108 0.80 13.55 13.12
CA LEU A 108 0.86 13.42 14.57
C LEU A 108 -0.53 13.25 15.19
N LYS A 109 -0.61 12.39 16.21
CA LYS A 109 -1.72 12.30 17.15
C LYS A 109 -1.43 13.23 18.36
N PRO A 110 -2.46 13.89 18.94
CA PRO A 110 -3.83 13.97 18.46
C PRO A 110 -3.91 14.77 17.15
N TRP A 111 -4.78 14.35 16.24
CA TRP A 111 -4.92 14.98 14.93
C TRP A 111 -6.01 16.05 14.92
N GLU A 112 -5.88 16.98 13.99
CA GLU A 112 -6.96 17.87 13.59
C GLU A 112 -7.67 17.25 12.39
N ASN A 113 -9.00 17.14 12.43
CA ASN A 113 -9.78 16.44 11.41
C ASN A 113 -9.53 17.00 10.01
N ASP A 114 -9.54 18.32 9.86
CA ASP A 114 -9.35 18.97 8.55
C ASP A 114 -7.93 18.73 8.02
N LYS A 115 -6.93 18.74 8.89
CA LYS A 115 -5.53 18.47 8.52
C LYS A 115 -5.33 17.03 8.07
N LEU A 116 -5.87 16.06 8.82
CA LEU A 116 -5.79 14.64 8.45
C LEU A 116 -6.47 14.38 7.11
N LEU A 117 -7.67 14.94 6.91
CA LEU A 117 -8.39 14.81 5.65
C LEU A 117 -7.63 15.45 4.48
N ALA A 118 -7.06 16.64 4.68
CA ALA A 118 -6.27 17.32 3.67
C ALA A 118 -5.04 16.50 3.26
N THR A 119 -4.29 15.95 4.24
CA THR A 119 -3.14 15.08 3.99
C THR A 119 -3.56 13.84 3.19
N LEU A 120 -4.59 13.12 3.63
CA LEU A 120 -5.01 11.89 2.95
C LEU A 120 -5.55 12.15 1.53
N HIS A 121 -6.33 13.21 1.33
CA HIS A 121 -6.81 13.57 -0.02
C HIS A 121 -5.66 14.00 -0.94
N THR A 122 -4.68 14.73 -0.41
CA THR A 122 -3.48 15.11 -1.17
C THR A 122 -2.68 13.86 -1.57
N ALA A 123 -2.51 12.92 -0.66
CA ALA A 123 -1.80 11.66 -0.89
C ALA A 123 -2.47 10.84 -2.01
N VAL A 124 -3.79 10.64 -1.94
CA VAL A 124 -4.57 9.93 -2.98
C VAL A 124 -4.46 10.61 -4.35
N ASN A 125 -4.61 11.93 -4.40
CA ASN A 125 -4.53 12.68 -5.67
C ASN A 125 -3.12 12.63 -6.28
N GLY A 126 -2.09 12.59 -5.43
CA GLY A 126 -0.70 12.41 -5.85
C GLY A 126 -0.49 11.08 -6.58
N ARG A 127 -1.05 9.99 -6.05
CA ARG A 127 -0.98 8.66 -6.66
C ARG A 127 -1.65 8.61 -8.03
N GLN A 128 -2.89 9.10 -8.13
CA GLN A 128 -3.63 9.11 -9.41
C GLN A 128 -2.88 9.87 -10.51
N LYS A 129 -2.14 10.91 -10.13
CA LYS A 129 -1.32 11.67 -11.08
C LYS A 129 -0.08 10.90 -11.53
N GLN A 130 0.55 10.13 -10.64
CA GLN A 130 1.69 9.26 -10.98
C GLN A 130 1.24 8.11 -11.89
N ASP A 131 0.08 7.50 -11.62
CA ASP A 131 -0.49 6.44 -12.46
C ASP A 131 -0.89 6.97 -13.84
N ALA A 132 -1.43 8.19 -13.91
CA ALA A 132 -1.81 8.83 -15.18
C ALA A 132 -0.60 9.28 -16.02
N ASP A 133 0.52 9.64 -15.39
CA ASP A 133 1.75 10.07 -16.06
C ASP A 133 2.65 8.89 -16.48
N ASN A 134 2.38 7.68 -15.97
CA ASN A 134 3.06 6.43 -16.35
C ASN A 134 2.07 5.34 -16.85
N PRO A 135 1.39 5.53 -18.00
CA PRO A 135 0.39 4.58 -18.51
C PRO A 135 0.96 3.24 -19.03
N GLY A 136 2.26 2.94 -18.80
CA GLY A 136 2.98 1.83 -19.42
C GLY A 136 3.43 0.69 -18.49
N GLY A 137 3.03 0.66 -17.22
CA GLY A 137 3.54 -0.29 -16.22
C GLY A 137 2.90 -1.68 -16.18
N ASP A 138 1.61 -1.80 -16.48
CA ASP A 138 0.81 -2.98 -16.06
C ASP A 138 0.08 -3.71 -17.21
N ALA A 139 0.79 -3.89 -18.33
CA ALA A 139 0.30 -4.72 -19.44
C ALA A 139 1.35 -5.70 -19.95
N LEU A 140 2.02 -6.46 -19.07
CA LEU A 140 2.71 -7.67 -19.49
C LEU A 140 2.89 -8.68 -18.35
N VAL A 141 1.90 -9.56 -18.16
CA VAL A 141 2.07 -11.01 -17.95
C VAL A 141 0.68 -11.60 -17.72
N THR A 142 0.07 -12.13 -18.77
CA THR A 142 -0.57 -13.45 -18.80
C THR A 142 -1.11 -13.67 -20.20
N SER A 143 -0.31 -14.34 -21.03
CA SER A 143 -0.81 -15.07 -22.17
C SER A 143 -0.11 -16.41 -22.14
N PRO A 144 -0.81 -17.54 -21.91
CA PRO A 144 -0.19 -18.83 -22.14
C PRO A 144 0.04 -18.99 -23.64
N SER A 145 1.30 -19.03 -24.05
CA SER A 145 1.71 -19.39 -25.40
C SER A 145 1.10 -20.74 -25.79
N PRO A 146 0.45 -20.87 -26.96
CA PRO A 146 -0.04 -22.17 -27.41
C PRO A 146 1.13 -23.09 -27.75
N PRO A 147 1.02 -24.42 -27.50
CA PRO A 147 2.08 -25.36 -27.85
C PRO A 147 2.23 -25.43 -29.38
N ALA A 148 3.47 -25.26 -29.84
CA ALA A 148 3.85 -25.43 -31.24
C ALA A 148 3.56 -26.86 -31.70
N GLN A 149 2.61 -27.02 -32.62
CA GLN A 149 2.39 -28.25 -33.37
C GLN A 149 3.45 -28.34 -34.47
N SER A 150 4.44 -29.22 -34.32
CA SER A 150 5.34 -29.61 -35.40
C SER A 150 4.72 -30.75 -36.21
N ALA A 151 3.84 -30.42 -37.15
CA ALA A 151 3.47 -31.31 -38.24
C ALA A 151 4.54 -31.21 -39.34
N GLY A 152 5.36 -32.25 -39.47
CA GLY A 152 6.41 -32.33 -40.49
C GLY A 152 6.71 -33.78 -40.84
N ALA A 153 5.73 -34.46 -41.42
CA ALA A 153 5.92 -35.77 -42.01
C ALA A 153 6.90 -35.69 -43.19
N ARG A 154 7.96 -36.50 -43.15
CA ARG A 154 8.75 -36.83 -44.34
C ARG A 154 9.10 -38.32 -44.30
N LEU A 155 8.18 -39.09 -44.84
CA LEU A 155 8.36 -40.46 -45.30
C LEU A 155 9.42 -40.49 -46.40
N MET A 156 10.43 -41.37 -46.29
CA MET A 156 11.12 -41.99 -47.44
C MET A 156 12.04 -43.14 -46.98
N ILE A 157 11.68 -44.34 -47.49
CA ILE A 157 12.52 -45.46 -47.99
C ILE A 157 13.26 -46.37 -46.99
N GLY A 158 12.88 -47.66 -46.99
CA GLY A 158 13.83 -48.69 -47.45
C GLY A 158 13.99 -49.98 -46.64
N GLN A 159 13.72 -51.10 -47.31
CA GLN A 159 14.33 -52.45 -47.16
C GLN A 159 13.90 -53.28 -45.94
N SER A 160 13.82 -54.60 -45.95
CA SER A 160 13.83 -55.68 -46.95
C SER A 160 13.66 -56.99 -46.15
N ARG A 161 13.05 -58.00 -46.78
CA ARG A 161 12.92 -59.42 -46.40
C ARG A 161 11.82 -59.80 -45.40
#